data_AF-A0AAX6GDM8-F1
#
_entry.id   AF-A0AAX6GDM8-F1
#
_cell.length_a   1.000
_cell.length_b   1.000
_cell.length_c   1.000
_cell.angle_alpha   90.00
_cell.angle_beta   90.00
_cell.angle_gamma   90.00
#
_symmetry.space_group_name_H-M   'P 1'
#
loop_
_entity.id
_entity.type
_entity.pdbx_description
1 polymer ?
#
loop_
_entity_poly.entity_id
_entity_poly.type
_entity_poly.pdbx_seq_one_letter_code
_entity_poly.pdbx_strand_id
1 'polypeptide(L)'
;MNDPRGQDQDKATEGPTVVGFEVPRSPVASYNNPRPGIEDEARDPPMVPPHLQHTLLSVPPRRDGSSSLPSPQSVTLNHLYIDNRERSVVSLGFTHRYRSKYVTMVVYKPVQRR
;
A
#
# COMPACT_ATOMS: atom_id res chain seq x y z
N MET A 1 -33.37 27.68 17.51
CA MET A 1 -31.98 27.68 16.98
C MET A 1 -31.69 26.29 16.45
N ASN A 2 -31.62 26.12 15.14
CA ASN A 2 -31.13 24.89 14.51
C ASN A 2 -29.73 25.20 13.97
N ASP A 3 -28.71 24.48 14.45
CA ASP A 3 -27.32 24.61 14.01
C ASP A 3 -27.11 23.71 12.77
N PRO A 4 -26.75 24.23 11.59
CA PRO A 4 -26.72 23.45 10.35
C PRO A 4 -25.36 22.80 10.02
N ARG A 5 -24.43 22.67 10.97
CA ARG A 5 -23.04 22.24 10.70
C ARG A 5 -22.83 20.72 10.62
N GLY A 6 -23.62 20.03 9.79
CA GLY A 6 -23.60 18.57 9.66
C GLY A 6 -23.40 17.99 8.26
N GLN A 7 -23.04 18.78 7.25
CA GLN A 7 -22.90 18.28 5.87
C GLN A 7 -21.68 18.86 5.14
N ASP A 8 -20.47 18.60 5.64
CA ASP A 8 -19.23 18.93 4.92
C ASP A 8 -18.15 17.83 5.12
N GLN A 9 -18.53 16.57 4.95
CA GLN A 9 -17.55 15.49 4.77
C GLN A 9 -17.98 14.62 3.59
N ASP A 10 -17.00 14.25 2.77
CA ASP A 10 -17.08 13.41 1.57
C ASP A 10 -17.27 14.12 0.21
N LYS A 11 -16.62 15.28 0.01
CA LYS A 11 -16.19 15.66 -1.35
C LYS A 11 -14.97 14.83 -1.74
N ALA A 12 -15.20 13.61 -2.19
CA ALA A 12 -14.16 12.78 -2.79
C ALA A 12 -13.52 13.54 -3.97
N THR A 13 -12.19 13.61 -3.97
CA THR A 13 -11.35 14.18 -5.01
C THR A 13 -11.65 13.52 -6.36
N GLU A 14 -12.46 14.15 -7.21
CA GLU A 14 -12.61 13.78 -8.63
C GLU A 14 -11.30 14.11 -9.37
N GLY A 15 -10.40 13.13 -9.42
CA GLY A 15 -9.45 13.02 -10.53
C GLY A 15 -10.13 12.33 -11.72
N PRO A 16 -9.59 12.45 -12.94
CA PRO A 16 -10.13 11.74 -14.09
C PRO A 16 -10.12 10.23 -13.85
N THR A 17 -11.30 9.63 -13.67
CA THR A 17 -11.50 8.19 -13.59
C THR A 17 -11.39 7.58 -14.99
N VAL A 18 -10.48 6.63 -15.15
CA VAL A 18 -10.40 5.81 -16.37
C VAL A 18 -11.52 4.78 -16.29
N VAL A 19 -12.38 4.73 -17.31
CA VAL A 19 -13.51 3.78 -17.39
C VAL A 19 -13.00 2.35 -17.19
N GLY A 20 -13.57 1.63 -16.22
CA GLY A 20 -13.15 0.27 -15.87
C GLY A 20 -12.03 0.14 -14.82
N PHE A 21 -11.49 1.27 -14.35
CA PHE A 21 -10.54 1.33 -13.22
C PHE A 21 -11.14 2.08 -12.02
N GLU A 22 -12.47 2.12 -11.93
CA GLU A 22 -13.16 2.69 -10.78
C GLU A 22 -12.82 1.90 -9.52
N VAL A 23 -12.25 2.56 -8.53
CA VAL A 23 -11.96 1.93 -7.23
C VAL A 23 -13.30 1.73 -6.51
N PRO A 24 -13.72 0.48 -6.25
CA PRO A 24 -14.97 0.25 -5.53
C PRO A 24 -14.85 0.81 -4.11
N ARG A 25 -15.91 1.49 -3.64
CA ARG A 25 -15.96 1.98 -2.26
C ARG A 25 -15.94 0.78 -1.31
N SER A 26 -15.12 0.85 -0.28
CA SER A 26 -15.15 -0.10 0.81
C SER A 26 -16.55 -0.12 1.47
N PRO A 27 -17.09 -1.30 1.85
CA PRO A 27 -18.32 -1.39 2.61
C PRO A 27 -18.23 -0.61 3.93
N VAL A 28 -19.31 0.07 4.33
CA VAL A 28 -19.33 0.95 5.53
C VAL A 28 -19.25 0.19 6.86
N ALA A 29 -19.76 -1.05 6.93
CA ALA A 29 -19.74 -1.87 8.15
C ALA A 29 -19.81 -3.39 7.89
N SER A 30 -19.87 -3.83 6.63
CA SER A 30 -20.19 -5.21 6.26
C SER A 30 -18.98 -6.14 6.15
N TYR A 31 -17.86 -5.83 6.83
CA TYR A 31 -16.69 -6.71 6.86
C TYR A 31 -16.99 -7.95 7.70
N ASN A 32 -17.56 -8.97 7.08
CA ASN A 32 -18.00 -10.21 7.73
C ASN A 32 -17.04 -11.40 7.53
N ASN A 33 -15.89 -11.18 6.87
CA ASN A 33 -14.81 -12.17 6.60
C ASN A 33 -15.32 -13.61 6.44
N PRO A 34 -16.31 -13.87 5.56
CA PRO A 34 -16.83 -15.22 5.37
C PRO A 34 -15.72 -16.11 4.83
N ARG A 35 -15.76 -17.39 5.18
CA ARG A 35 -14.81 -18.36 4.60
C ARG A 35 -15.09 -18.45 3.09
N PRO A 36 -14.06 -18.38 2.23
CA PRO A 36 -14.22 -18.59 0.79
C PRO A 36 -14.92 -19.93 0.50
N GLY A 37 -15.74 -19.97 -0.53
CA GLY A 37 -16.43 -21.19 -0.96
C GLY A 37 -15.59 -22.05 -1.91
N ILE A 38 -16.05 -23.25 -2.24
CA ILE A 38 -15.38 -24.18 -3.18
C ILE A 38 -15.20 -23.53 -4.57
N GLU A 39 -16.15 -22.68 -5.00
CA GLU A 39 -16.07 -21.97 -6.27
C GLU A 39 -14.96 -20.90 -6.29
N ASP A 40 -14.64 -20.31 -5.14
CA ASP A 40 -13.56 -19.34 -4.99
C ASP A 40 -12.19 -20.04 -5.00
N GLU A 41 -12.12 -21.24 -4.41
CA GLU A 41 -10.90 -22.07 -4.40
C GLU A 41 -10.56 -22.66 -5.77
N ALA A 42 -11.57 -22.87 -6.63
CA ALA A 42 -11.37 -23.43 -7.97
C ALA A 42 -10.76 -22.45 -8.98
N ARG A 43 -10.69 -21.15 -8.65
CA ARG A 43 -10.10 -20.13 -9.53
C ARG A 43 -8.64 -19.93 -9.19
N ASP A 44 -7.78 -20.02 -10.21
CA ASP A 44 -6.37 -19.71 -10.04
C ASP A 44 -6.18 -18.23 -9.64
N PRO A 45 -5.31 -17.93 -8.67
CA PRO A 45 -5.03 -16.56 -8.28
C PRO A 45 -4.38 -15.80 -9.43
N PRO A 46 -4.61 -14.47 -9.53
CA PRO A 46 -3.96 -13.67 -10.55
C PRO A 46 -2.44 -13.69 -10.36
N MET A 47 -1.72 -13.69 -11.48
CA MET A 47 -0.27 -13.61 -11.47
C MET A 47 0.20 -12.29 -10.86
N VAL A 48 1.26 -12.35 -10.04
CA VAL A 48 1.85 -11.17 -9.41
C VAL A 48 2.39 -10.22 -10.48
N PRO A 49 2.01 -8.93 -10.47
CA PRO A 49 2.57 -7.95 -11.39
C PRO A 49 4.09 -7.82 -11.22
N PRO A 50 4.89 -7.83 -12.30
CA PRO A 50 6.35 -7.77 -12.21
C PRO A 50 6.85 -6.47 -11.55
N HIS A 51 6.07 -5.39 -11.65
CA HIS A 51 6.37 -4.11 -10.99
C HIS A 51 6.54 -4.23 -9.46
N LEU A 52 5.87 -5.18 -8.81
CA LEU A 52 5.97 -5.37 -7.36
C LEU A 52 7.29 -6.04 -6.93
N GLN A 53 8.05 -6.60 -7.88
CA GLN A 53 9.33 -7.24 -7.60
C GLN A 53 10.45 -6.21 -7.39
N HIS A 54 10.28 -4.98 -7.86
CA HIS A 54 11.30 -3.93 -7.81
C HIS A 54 10.96 -2.90 -6.73
N THR A 55 11.60 -2.99 -5.56
CA THR A 55 11.41 -2.01 -4.47
C THR A 55 12.44 -0.90 -4.52
N LEU A 56 12.06 0.32 -4.10
CA LEU A 56 12.98 1.46 -4.00
C LEU A 56 14.17 1.17 -3.08
N LEU A 57 13.97 0.31 -2.08
CA LEU A 57 14.96 -0.03 -1.06
C LEU A 57 15.96 -1.10 -1.52
N SER A 58 15.72 -1.78 -2.65
CA SER A 58 16.68 -2.75 -3.21
C SER A 58 17.73 -2.10 -4.09
N VAL A 59 17.59 -0.80 -4.39
CA VAL A 59 18.56 -0.06 -5.19
C VAL A 59 19.76 0.30 -4.30
N PRO A 60 21.00 0.02 -4.74
CA PRO A 60 22.19 0.43 -4.00
C PRO A 60 22.19 1.94 -3.74
N PRO A 61 22.66 2.40 -2.57
CA PRO A 61 22.76 3.82 -2.29
C PRO A 61 23.66 4.50 -3.33
N ARG A 62 23.29 5.71 -3.73
CA ARG A 62 24.11 6.53 -4.63
C ARG A 62 25.43 6.89 -3.94
N ARG A 63 26.53 6.88 -4.70
CA ARG A 63 27.89 7.19 -4.20
C ARG A 63 27.99 8.60 -3.61
N ASP A 64 27.08 9.48 -4.01
CA ASP A 64 27.03 10.89 -3.68
C ASP A 64 26.58 11.16 -2.22
N GLY A 65 26.27 10.11 -1.44
CA GLY A 65 25.85 10.22 -0.04
C GLY A 65 24.45 10.81 0.15
N SER A 66 23.77 11.21 -0.92
CA SER A 66 22.38 11.67 -0.85
C SER A 66 21.46 10.51 -0.47
N SER A 67 20.68 10.67 0.61
CA SER A 67 19.62 9.74 1.01
C SER A 67 18.38 9.83 0.11
N SER A 68 18.52 10.40 -1.09
CA SER A 68 17.41 10.62 -2.01
C SER A 68 17.12 9.34 -2.79
N LEU A 69 15.99 8.72 -2.50
CA LEU A 69 15.46 7.61 -3.29
C LEU A 69 14.98 8.11 -4.67
N PRO A 70 15.03 7.26 -5.71
CA PRO A 70 14.43 7.60 -6.99
C PRO A 70 12.91 7.73 -6.85
N SER A 71 12.28 8.43 -7.80
CA SER A 71 10.81 8.56 -7.81
C SER A 71 10.17 7.16 -7.95
N PRO A 72 9.22 6.78 -7.08
CA PRO A 72 8.51 5.52 -7.20
C PRO A 72 7.61 5.48 -8.44
N GLN A 73 7.37 4.27 -8.94
CA GLN A 73 6.25 4.00 -9.84
C GLN A 73 4.94 4.06 -9.06
N SER A 74 3.86 4.55 -9.66
CA SER A 74 2.57 4.65 -8.98
C SER A 74 2.05 3.30 -8.48
N VAL A 75 2.36 2.22 -9.21
CA VAL A 75 1.97 0.83 -8.91
C VAL A 75 2.68 0.27 -7.67
N THR A 76 3.82 0.82 -7.24
CA THR A 76 4.52 0.35 -6.04
C THR A 76 4.11 1.10 -4.77
N LEU A 77 3.31 2.16 -4.92
CA LEU A 77 2.76 2.90 -3.79
C LEU A 77 1.73 2.05 -3.07
N ASN A 78 1.67 2.21 -1.77
CA ASN A 78 0.76 1.50 -0.89
C ASN A 78 0.96 -0.02 -0.81
N HIS A 79 2.10 -0.54 -1.26
CA HIS A 79 2.48 -1.95 -1.09
C HIS A 79 3.48 -2.11 0.07
N LEU A 80 3.26 -3.14 0.88
CA LEU A 80 4.14 -3.52 1.98
C LEU A 80 5.27 -4.41 1.45
N TYR A 81 6.50 -4.03 1.76
CA TYR A 81 7.71 -4.80 1.53
C TYR A 81 8.22 -5.35 2.84
N ILE A 82 8.73 -6.59 2.81
CA ILE A 82 9.26 -7.26 3.98
C ILE A 82 10.65 -7.76 3.63
N ASP A 83 11.64 -7.40 4.44
CA ASP A 83 12.95 -8.03 4.41
C ASP A 83 13.23 -8.70 5.77
N ASN A 84 13.48 -10.00 5.71
CA ASN A 84 13.66 -10.92 6.84
C ASN A 84 15.02 -11.62 6.82
N ARG A 85 16.01 -11.05 6.12
CA ARG A 85 17.38 -11.59 6.08
C ARG A 85 18.00 -11.73 7.48
N GLU A 86 17.61 -10.88 8.42
CA GLU A 86 18.09 -10.94 9.80
C GLU A 86 17.16 -11.80 10.69
N ARG A 87 17.75 -12.69 11.48
CA ARG A 87 17.00 -13.72 12.25
C ARG A 87 16.27 -13.21 13.48
N SER A 88 16.59 -12.00 13.94
CA SER A 88 16.11 -11.36 15.17
C SER A 88 15.14 -10.20 14.92
N VAL A 89 15.19 -9.59 13.73
CA VAL A 89 14.43 -8.40 13.38
C VAL A 89 13.82 -8.57 11.99
N VAL A 90 12.55 -8.23 11.85
CA VAL A 90 11.89 -8.08 10.54
C VAL A 90 11.83 -6.60 10.21
N SER A 91 12.28 -6.26 9.01
CA SER A 91 12.16 -4.91 8.48
C SER A 91 10.96 -4.83 7.55
N LEU A 92 10.13 -3.81 7.75
CA LEU A 92 8.90 -3.54 7.00
C LEU A 92 9.06 -2.20 6.27
N GLY A 93 8.94 -2.21 4.95
CA GLY A 93 9.04 -1.03 4.11
C GLY A 93 7.71 -0.69 3.43
N PHE A 94 7.36 0.59 3.34
CA PHE A 94 6.15 1.03 2.63
C PHE A 94 6.33 2.44 2.07
N THR A 95 5.80 2.69 0.87
CA THR A 95 5.86 4.02 0.23
C THR A 95 4.47 4.62 0.11
N HIS A 96 4.30 5.83 0.65
CA HIS A 96 3.06 6.59 0.57
C HIS A 96 3.26 7.90 -0.19
N ARG A 97 2.20 8.36 -0.88
CA ARG A 97 2.20 9.68 -1.51
C ARG A 97 1.49 10.69 -0.61
N TYR A 98 2.22 11.71 -0.18
CA TYR A 98 1.67 12.88 0.50
C TYR A 98 1.68 14.07 -0.46
N ARG A 99 0.49 14.47 -0.94
CA ARG A 99 0.32 15.48 -2.01
C ARG A 99 1.15 15.12 -3.25
N SER A 100 2.15 15.93 -3.60
CA SER A 100 3.04 15.74 -4.74
C SER A 100 4.41 15.13 -4.36
N LYS A 101 4.55 14.66 -3.12
CA LYS A 101 5.79 14.06 -2.59
C LYS A 101 5.55 12.61 -2.18
N TYR A 102 6.64 11.85 -2.14
CA TYR A 102 6.63 10.44 -1.75
C TYR A 102 7.46 10.26 -0.49
N VAL A 103 6.94 9.47 0.44
CA VAL A 103 7.60 9.14 1.71
C VAL A 103 7.74 7.63 1.77
N THR A 104 8.98 7.15 1.90
CA THR A 104 9.27 5.73 2.14
C THR A 104 9.59 5.57 3.63
N MET A 105 8.82 4.74 4.32
CA MET A 105 9.02 4.43 5.73
C MET A 105 9.60 3.03 5.87
N VAL A 106 10.52 2.86 6.81
CA VAL A 106 11.07 1.55 7.20
C VAL A 106 10.89 1.37 8.71
N VAL A 107 10.22 0.30 9.10
CA VAL A 107 9.97 -0.07 10.50
C VAL A 107 10.72 -1.35 10.82
N TYR A 108 11.56 -1.32 11.84
CA TYR A 108 12.26 -2.49 12.35
C TYR A 108 11.50 -3.04 13.55
N LYS A 109 11.03 -4.28 13.44
CA LYS A 109 10.27 -4.96 14.49
C LYS A 109 11.02 -6.22 14.94
N PRO A 110 11.35 -6.36 16.24
CA PRO A 110 11.95 -7.59 16.75
C PRO A 110 10.97 -8.75 16.65
N VAL A 111 11.47 -9.93 16.29
CA VAL A 111 10.68 -11.17 16.25
C VAL A 111 10.93 -11.95 17.52
N GLN A 112 9.91 -12.07 18.37
CA GLN A 112 9.99 -12.97 19.52
C GLN A 112 9.95 -14.42 19.02
N ARG A 113 11.00 -15.18 19.31
CA ARG A 113 10.99 -16.63 19.14
C ARG A 113 10.34 -17.23 20.38
N ARG A 114 9.14 -17.80 20.21
CA ARG A 114 8.54 -18.73 21.17
C ARG A 114 8.81 -20.15 20.72
#